data_AF-A0A103DW99-F1
#
_entry.id   AF-A0A103DW99-F1
#
_cell.length_a   1.000
_cell.length_b   1.000
_cell.length_c   1.000
_cell.angle_alpha   90.00
_cell.angle_beta   90.00
_cell.angle_gamma   90.00
#
_symmetry.space_group_name_H-M   'P 1'
#
loop_
_entity.id
_entity.type
_entity.pdbx_description
1 polymer ?
#
loop_
_entity_poly.entity_id
_entity_poly.type
_entity_poly.pdbx_seq_one_letter_code
_entity_poly.pdbx_strand_id
1 'polypeptide(L)'
;MKDALCGQGIEVRLVHCLGSCVDPCAVALDSPVKPRLRLSGLTESMTGDLVDAALAYRSADAGHVGASMLPVALKSNISAISPKNRLRTDAARGLDRLSTDFRIGQRIIKECE
;
A
#
# COMPACT_ATOMS: atom_id res chain seq x y z
N MET A 1 10.76 -13.08 0.73
CA MET A 1 9.63 -12.15 0.94
C MET A 1 8.45 -12.47 0.03
N LYS A 2 8.56 -12.35 -1.31
CA LYS A 2 7.46 -12.58 -2.27
C LYS A 2 6.71 -13.90 -2.01
N ASP A 3 7.46 -14.99 -1.88
CA ASP A 3 6.91 -16.35 -1.84
C ASP A 3 6.17 -16.65 -0.53
N ALA A 4 6.51 -15.94 0.56
CA ALA A 4 5.78 -15.98 1.83
C ALA A 4 4.43 -15.23 1.77
N LEU A 5 4.27 -14.28 0.84
CA LEU A 5 3.09 -13.44 0.70
C LEU A 5 2.10 -13.97 -0.35
N CYS A 6 2.59 -14.57 -1.44
CA CYS A 6 1.72 -15.10 -2.50
C CYS A 6 0.74 -16.18 -1.98
N GLY A 7 1.16 -17.04 -1.05
CA GLY A 7 0.27 -18.03 -0.42
C GLY A 7 -0.75 -17.44 0.57
N GLN A 8 -0.65 -16.16 0.91
CA GLN A 8 -1.48 -15.46 1.90
C GLN A 8 -2.56 -14.56 1.25
N GLY A 9 -2.74 -14.64 -0.08
CA GLY A 9 -3.62 -13.74 -0.83
C GLY A 9 -3.06 -12.32 -0.97
N ILE A 10 -1.73 -12.16 -0.88
CA ILE A 10 -1.03 -10.88 -0.93
C ILE A 10 -0.11 -10.84 -2.15
N GLU A 11 -0.39 -9.95 -3.11
CA GLU A 11 0.42 -9.79 -4.30
C GLU A 11 1.52 -8.74 -4.11
N VAL A 12 2.76 -9.06 -4.49
CA VAL A 12 3.87 -8.10 -4.50
C VAL A 12 4.16 -7.67 -5.93
N ARG A 13 3.80 -6.42 -6.26
CA ARG A 13 4.04 -5.76 -7.55
C ARG A 13 5.20 -4.75 -7.45
N LEU A 14 5.72 -4.34 -8.60
CA LEU A 14 6.67 -3.24 -8.74
C LEU A 14 5.93 -1.93 -9.18
N VAL A 15 6.02 -0.79 -8.44
CA VAL A 15 5.78 0.62 -8.96
C VAL A 15 6.85 1.75 -8.64
N HIS A 16 7.61 2.27 -9.62
CA HIS A 16 8.87 3.11 -9.59
C HIS A 16 8.62 4.44 -8.87
N CYS A 17 7.36 4.84 -8.63
CA CYS A 17 7.05 6.02 -7.82
C CYS A 17 5.97 5.70 -6.78
N LEU A 18 6.34 5.86 -5.51
CA LEU A 18 5.43 5.92 -4.36
C LEU A 18 5.33 7.33 -3.76
N GLY A 19 6.00 8.31 -4.35
CA GLY A 19 6.08 9.68 -3.85
C GLY A 19 6.96 9.84 -2.61
N SER A 20 8.00 8.99 -2.47
CA SER A 20 8.97 9.00 -1.37
C SER A 20 10.38 9.30 -1.88
N CYS A 21 10.54 10.38 -2.65
CA CYS A 21 11.82 10.71 -3.29
C CYS A 21 12.87 11.23 -2.29
N VAL A 22 12.43 11.83 -1.18
CA VAL A 22 13.31 12.32 -0.10
C VAL A 22 13.82 11.15 0.74
N ASP A 23 12.94 10.21 1.07
CA ASP A 23 13.23 9.02 1.86
C ASP A 23 13.13 7.76 0.96
N PRO A 24 14.21 7.35 0.28
CA PRO A 24 14.20 6.18 -0.60
C PRO A 24 13.90 4.88 0.17
N CYS A 25 13.78 3.78 -0.56
CA CYS A 25 13.35 2.47 -0.05
C CYS A 25 11.94 2.55 0.59
N ALA A 26 10.93 2.57 -0.28
CA ALA A 26 9.53 2.70 0.11
C ALA A 26 8.66 1.51 -0.31
N VAL A 27 7.59 1.27 0.45
CA VAL A 27 6.55 0.26 0.21
C VAL A 27 5.18 0.89 0.41
N ALA A 28 4.21 0.53 -0.43
CA ALA A 28 2.81 0.86 -0.22
C ALA A 28 1.97 -0.40 -0.03
N LEU A 29 1.11 -0.39 0.99
CA LEU A 29 0.04 -1.36 1.18
C LEU A 29 -1.24 -0.74 0.61
N ASP A 30 -1.88 -1.44 -0.34
CA ASP A 30 -2.98 -0.90 -1.14
C ASP A 30 -4.11 -1.90 -1.32
N SER A 31 -5.34 -1.45 -1.01
CA SER A 31 -6.60 -2.17 -1.23
C SER A 31 -7.55 -1.28 -2.05
N PRO A 32 -8.55 -1.84 -2.76
CA PRO A 32 -9.60 -1.02 -3.39
C PRO A 32 -10.39 -0.18 -2.37
N VAL A 33 -10.66 -0.73 -1.17
CA VAL A 33 -11.59 -0.16 -0.19
C VAL A 33 -10.92 0.47 1.04
N LYS A 34 -9.65 0.13 1.34
CA LYS A 34 -8.91 0.64 2.50
C LYS A 34 -7.96 1.78 2.11
N PRO A 35 -7.68 2.75 3.00
CA PRO A 35 -6.66 3.78 2.77
C PRO A 35 -5.33 3.17 2.31
N ARG A 36 -4.64 3.81 1.35
CA ARG A 36 -3.28 3.41 0.97
C ARG A 36 -2.33 3.85 2.07
N LEU A 37 -1.60 2.91 2.65
CA LEU A 37 -0.56 3.16 3.65
C LEU A 37 0.80 3.16 2.95
N ARG A 38 1.60 4.21 3.15
CA ARG A 38 2.96 4.33 2.61
C ARG A 38 3.99 4.33 3.73
N LEU A 39 5.03 3.53 3.52
CA LEU A 39 6.19 3.37 4.38
C LEU A 39 7.44 3.77 3.59
N SER A 40 8.40 4.48 4.20
CA SER A 40 9.66 4.91 3.57
C SER A 40 10.84 4.87 4.54
N GLY A 41 12.06 5.06 4.05
CA GLY A 41 13.28 4.92 4.86
C GLY A 41 13.49 3.48 5.36
N LEU A 42 13.05 2.49 4.57
CA LEU A 42 13.08 1.08 4.96
C LEU A 42 14.46 0.46 4.70
N THR A 43 14.89 -0.43 5.60
CA THR A 43 16.12 -1.23 5.45
C THR A 43 15.78 -2.71 5.25
N GLU A 44 16.76 -3.49 4.76
CA GLU A 44 16.57 -4.93 4.51
C GLU A 44 16.21 -5.72 5.78
N SER A 45 16.69 -5.29 6.96
CA SER A 45 16.38 -5.93 8.24
C SER A 45 14.89 -5.91 8.58
N MET A 46 14.14 -4.92 8.05
CA MET A 46 12.70 -4.75 8.29
C MET A 46 11.83 -5.65 7.40
N THR A 47 12.43 -6.56 6.60
CA THR A 47 11.71 -7.44 5.68
C THR A 47 10.70 -8.35 6.39
N GLY A 48 10.98 -8.76 7.63
CA GLY A 48 10.04 -9.52 8.47
C GLY A 48 8.84 -8.67 8.86
N ASP A 49 9.08 -7.51 9.49
CA ASP A 49 8.02 -6.57 9.90
C ASP A 49 7.12 -6.15 8.72
N LEU A 50 7.68 -6.03 7.50
CA LEU A 50 6.91 -5.70 6.30
C LEU A 50 5.96 -6.82 5.85
N VAL A 51 6.28 -8.09 6.13
CA VAL A 51 5.37 -9.22 5.91
C VAL A 51 4.23 -9.17 6.92
N ASP A 52 4.56 -8.97 8.20
CA ASP A 52 3.57 -8.87 9.28
C ASP A 52 2.64 -7.65 9.08
N ALA A 53 3.19 -6.51 8.68
CA ALA A 53 2.43 -5.31 8.31
C ALA A 53 1.46 -5.56 7.14
N ALA A 54 1.85 -6.34 6.13
CA ALA A 54 0.98 -6.68 5.01
C ALA A 54 -0.16 -7.62 5.44
N LEU A 55 0.12 -8.59 6.32
CA LEU A 55 -0.88 -9.49 6.91
C LEU A 55 -1.87 -8.74 7.82
N ALA A 56 -1.36 -7.80 8.63
CA ALA A 56 -2.17 -6.91 9.46
C ALA A 56 -3.04 -5.98 8.59
N TYR A 57 -2.51 -5.39 7.52
CA TYR A 57 -3.27 -4.55 6.58
C TYR A 57 -4.39 -5.32 5.87
N ARG A 58 -4.12 -6.58 5.48
CA ARG A 58 -5.13 -7.46 4.91
C ARG A 58 -6.27 -7.73 5.90
N SER A 59 -5.94 -7.93 7.17
CA SER A 59 -6.89 -8.27 8.24
C SER A 59 -7.62 -7.05 8.83
N ALA A 60 -7.07 -5.85 8.70
CA ALA A 60 -7.65 -4.63 9.26
C ALA A 60 -8.81 -4.08 8.42
N ASP A 61 -9.85 -3.57 9.10
CA ASP A 61 -10.91 -2.79 8.45
C ASP A 61 -10.37 -1.47 7.88
N ALA A 62 -11.07 -0.93 6.88
CA ALA A 62 -10.72 0.37 6.28
C ALA A 62 -10.67 1.54 7.28
N GLY A 63 -11.39 1.47 8.41
CA GLY A 63 -11.35 2.46 9.49
C GLY A 63 -10.18 2.31 10.46
N HIS A 64 -9.46 1.18 10.43
CA HIS A 64 -8.40 0.83 11.37
C HIS A 64 -6.98 0.87 10.76
N VAL A 65 -6.84 1.34 9.51
CA VAL A 65 -5.54 1.52 8.85
C VAL A 65 -4.79 2.74 9.44
N GLY A 66 -3.69 2.47 10.16
CA GLY A 66 -2.86 3.51 10.79
C GLY A 66 -1.71 2.92 11.62
N ALA A 67 -1.05 3.75 12.44
CA ALA A 67 0.11 3.32 13.23
C ALA A 67 -0.18 2.24 14.29
N SER A 68 -1.44 2.10 14.71
CA SER A 68 -1.87 1.08 15.69
C SER A 68 -1.79 -0.35 15.14
N MET A 69 -2.04 -0.56 13.84
CA MET A 69 -2.03 -1.88 13.20
C MET A 69 -0.64 -2.38 12.75
N LEU A 70 0.40 -1.55 12.84
CA LEU A 70 1.76 -1.93 12.41
C LEU A 70 2.61 -2.50 13.56
N PRO A 71 3.59 -3.38 13.25
CA PRO A 71 4.71 -3.69 14.14
C PRO A 71 5.40 -2.41 14.61
N VAL A 72 5.88 -2.40 15.86
CA VAL A 72 6.50 -1.20 16.49
C VAL A 72 7.63 -0.63 15.65
N ALA A 73 8.46 -1.49 15.04
CA ALA A 73 9.59 -1.10 14.20
C ALA A 73 9.21 -0.29 12.95
N LEU A 74 7.97 -0.38 12.46
CA LEU A 74 7.50 0.32 11.26
C LEU A 74 6.67 1.58 11.54
N LYS A 75 6.32 1.86 12.80
CA LYS A 75 5.43 3.00 13.15
C LYS A 75 6.05 4.35 12.80
N SER A 76 7.36 4.48 12.97
CA SER A 76 8.16 5.65 12.59
C SER A 76 8.30 5.85 11.08
N ASN A 77 8.05 4.81 10.28
CA ASN A 77 8.31 4.81 8.85
C ASN A 77 7.09 5.19 8.01
N ILE A 78 5.95 5.48 8.64
CA ILE A 78 4.74 5.95 7.95
C ILE A 78 4.97 7.36 7.40
N SER A 79 5.19 7.47 6.10
CA SER A 79 5.30 8.76 5.41
C SER A 79 3.98 9.32 4.93
N ALA A 80 2.98 8.47 4.67
CA ALA A 80 1.63 8.95 4.35
C ALA A 80 0.54 7.88 4.54
N ILE A 81 -0.65 8.34 4.92
CA ILE A 81 -1.90 7.60 4.80
C ILE A 81 -2.77 8.37 3.80
N SER A 82 -3.15 7.72 2.71
CA SER A 82 -3.92 8.36 1.63
C SER A 82 -5.30 7.71 1.53
N PRO A 83 -6.39 8.41 1.94
CA PRO A 83 -7.73 7.83 1.97
C PRO A 83 -8.21 7.49 0.55
N LYS A 84 -8.99 6.40 0.44
CA LYS A 84 -9.71 6.08 -0.80
C LYS A 84 -10.96 6.94 -0.85
N ASN A 85 -11.11 7.73 -1.91
CA ASN A 85 -12.24 8.63 -2.06
C ASN A 85 -13.50 7.80 -2.42
N ARG A 86 -14.38 7.55 -1.43
CA ARG A 86 -15.62 6.76 -1.61
C ARG A 86 -16.63 7.41 -2.57
N LEU A 87 -16.42 8.67 -2.95
CA LEU A 87 -17.33 9.45 -3.80
C LEU A 87 -17.30 9.10 -5.30
N ARG A 88 -16.65 8.01 -5.73
CA ARG A 88 -16.56 7.62 -7.15
C ARG A 88 -17.32 6.33 -7.53
N THR A 89 -18.43 6.05 -6.85
CA THR A 89 -19.31 4.91 -7.19
C THR A 89 -20.68 5.36 -7.74
N ASP A 90 -21.22 6.52 -7.32
CA ASP A 90 -22.61 6.92 -7.64
C ASP A 90 -22.75 8.07 -8.66
N ALA A 91 -21.66 8.55 -9.26
CA ALA A 91 -21.67 9.75 -10.12
C ALA A 91 -20.92 9.56 -11.45
N ALA A 92 -21.01 8.38 -12.07
CA ALA A 92 -20.34 8.05 -13.34
C ALA A 92 -21.30 7.78 -14.51
N ARG A 93 -22.37 8.58 -14.64
CA ARG A 93 -23.08 8.72 -15.93
C ARG A 93 -22.62 10.01 -16.63
N GLY A 94 -21.49 9.94 -17.32
CA GLY A 94 -21.03 10.98 -18.24
C GLY A 94 -19.56 11.41 -18.11
N LEU A 95 -18.98 11.71 -19.28
CA LEU A 95 -17.73 12.42 -19.54
C LEU A 95 -16.39 11.80 -19.09
N ASP A 96 -15.80 11.10 -20.06
CA ASP A 96 -14.49 11.46 -20.63
C ASP A 96 -13.46 12.14 -19.71
N ARG A 97 -12.52 11.33 -19.24
CA ARG A 97 -11.18 11.30 -19.84
C ARG A 97 -10.42 10.09 -19.31
N LEU A 98 -10.18 9.13 -20.20
CA LEU A 98 -9.23 8.04 -19.98
C LEU A 98 -7.80 8.60 -19.97
N SER A 99 -7.43 9.25 -18.86
CA SER A 99 -6.03 9.43 -18.50
C SER A 99 -5.52 8.09 -17.97
N THR A 100 -5.36 7.15 -18.90
CA THR A 100 -4.43 6.03 -18.75
C THR A 100 -3.03 6.59 -18.45
N ASP A 101 -2.15 5.74 -17.92
CA ASP A 101 -0.75 6.05 -17.64
C ASP A 101 -0.49 7.00 -16.46
N PHE A 102 -0.45 6.39 -15.28
CA PHE A 102 0.72 6.57 -14.42
C PHE A 102 1.29 5.22 -13.99
N ARG A 103 1.71 4.42 -14.99
CA ARG A 103 2.71 3.37 -14.80
C ARG A 103 4.05 4.02 -14.51
N ILE A 104 4.86 3.37 -13.67
CA ILE A 104 6.33 3.46 -13.48
C ILE A 104 6.57 2.34 -12.35
N GLY A 105 7.57 1.38 -12.36
CA GLY A 105 7.92 0.11 -11.53
C GLY A 105 8.97 -0.02 -10.28
N GLN A 106 8.67 -0.69 -9.15
CA GLN A 106 9.24 -0.75 -7.73
C GLN A 106 8.64 0.17 -6.62
N ARG A 107 7.61 -0.16 -5.79
CA ARG A 107 6.93 -1.43 -5.35
C ARG A 107 5.50 -1.20 -4.75
N ILE A 108 4.49 -2.05 -5.01
CA ILE A 108 3.12 -2.01 -4.39
C ILE A 108 2.73 -3.40 -3.90
N ILE A 109 2.11 -3.49 -2.72
CA ILE A 109 1.34 -4.67 -2.33
C ILE A 109 -0.13 -4.42 -2.66
N LYS A 110 -0.73 -5.27 -3.51
CA LYS A 110 -2.16 -5.19 -3.88
C LYS A 110 -2.86 -6.50 -3.50
N GLU A 111 -4.10 -6.42 -3.07
CA GLU A 111 -4.97 -7.59 -2.90
C GLU A 111 -5.30 -8.21 -4.28
N CYS A 112 -5.26 -9.54 -4.38
CA CYS A 112 -5.74 -10.26 -5.56
C CYS A 112 -7.27 -10.39 -5.54
N GLU A 113 -7.91 -10.12 -6.69
CA GLU A 113 -9.18 -10.74 -7.09
C GLU A 113 -8.87 -11.99 -7.93
#